data_AF-A0A7K3B4T0-F1
#
_entry.id   AF-A0A7K3B4T0-F1
#
_cell.length_a   1.000
_cell.length_b   1.000
_cell.length_c   1.000
_cell.angle_alpha   90.00
_cell.angle_beta   90.00
_cell.angle_gamma   90.00
#
_symmetry.space_group_name_H-M   'P 1'
#
loop_
_entity.id
_entity.type
_entity.pdbx_description
1 polymer ?
#
loop_
_entity_poly.entity_id
_entity_poly.type
_entity_poly.pdbx_seq_one_letter_code
_entity_poly.pdbx_strand_id
1 'polypeptide(L)'
;MTYARRRFAGTLGLVLLAVALAGCADPAATPGAGGRDRAGKGFCPPPEAPQADPSPCITFDWNQRVAENHAFRSPLPITEEQRRQAAPKAEALAAALTKLAASGTSQDALRAAAARALSLTPDQIELRGARFDPLRDVLVGGGEGRVCVNGSVDGTGKADAEVVGRTADGTCLPGLGGH
;
A
#
# COMPACT_ATOMS: atom_id res chain seq x y z
N MET A 1 40.37 -41.30 -14.64
CA MET A 1 39.47 -42.48 -14.75
C MET A 1 38.15 -42.01 -15.34
N THR A 2 37.89 -42.48 -16.55
CA THR A 2 36.75 -42.21 -17.44
C THR A 2 35.63 -43.21 -17.19
N TYR A 3 34.37 -42.79 -17.25
CA TYR A 3 33.15 -43.54 -17.64
C TYR A 3 31.95 -42.57 -17.48
N ALA A 4 30.91 -42.46 -18.30
CA ALA A 4 30.63 -42.75 -19.71
C ALA A 4 29.31 -42.02 -20.06
N ARG A 5 29.16 -41.60 -21.32
CA ARG A 5 27.92 -41.06 -21.93
C ARG A 5 26.81 -42.12 -21.97
N ARG A 6 25.54 -41.69 -21.88
CA ARG A 6 24.41 -42.26 -22.65
C ARG A 6 23.37 -41.18 -22.99
N ARG A 7 22.96 -41.17 -24.26
CA ARG A 7 21.93 -40.32 -24.91
C ARG A 7 20.66 -41.16 -25.10
N PHE A 8 19.48 -40.55 -25.01
CA PHE A 8 18.21 -40.90 -25.70
C PHE A 8 17.35 -39.60 -25.63
N ALA A 9 17.00 -38.86 -26.69
CA ALA A 9 16.36 -39.13 -27.99
C ALA A 9 14.85 -39.43 -27.91
N GLY A 10 14.03 -38.54 -28.49
CA GLY A 10 12.61 -38.73 -28.85
C GLY A 10 11.63 -38.29 -27.76
N THR A 11 10.51 -37.61 -28.02
CA THR A 11 9.70 -37.54 -29.25
C THR A 11 8.73 -36.35 -29.18
N LEU A 12 8.59 -35.69 -30.34
CA LEU A 12 7.45 -34.90 -30.80
C LEU A 12 6.09 -35.47 -30.35
N GLY A 13 5.17 -34.61 -29.95
CA GLY A 13 3.76 -34.95 -29.66
C GLY A 13 2.84 -33.76 -29.90
N LEU A 14 2.81 -33.31 -31.15
CA LEU A 14 1.89 -32.29 -31.67
C LEU A 14 0.59 -33.01 -32.03
N VAL A 15 -0.49 -32.78 -31.29
CA VAL A 15 -1.85 -33.20 -31.68
C VAL A 15 -2.77 -31.98 -31.64
N LEU A 16 -3.09 -31.53 -32.86
CA LEU A 16 -4.18 -30.64 -33.23
C LEU A 16 -5.53 -31.36 -33.11
N LEU A 17 -6.58 -30.64 -32.66
CA LEU A 17 -7.93 -30.47 -33.24
C LEU A 17 -8.87 -29.96 -32.12
N ALA A 18 -9.26 -28.68 -32.10
CA ALA A 18 -10.36 -28.09 -32.86
C ALA A 18 -11.76 -28.53 -32.40
N VAL A 19 -12.43 -27.70 -31.60
CA VAL A 19 -13.88 -27.55 -31.63
C VAL A 19 -14.19 -26.05 -31.61
N ALA A 20 -14.68 -25.57 -32.74
CA ALA A 20 -15.24 -24.24 -32.91
C ALA A 20 -16.62 -24.18 -32.23
N LEU A 21 -16.84 -23.14 -31.43
CA LEU A 21 -18.19 -22.64 -31.19
C LEU A 21 -18.17 -21.13 -31.46
N ALA A 22 -18.92 -20.80 -32.49
CA ALA A 22 -19.22 -19.47 -32.96
C ALA A 22 -19.92 -18.67 -31.84
N GLY A 23 -19.28 -17.58 -31.42
CA GLY A 23 -19.94 -16.43 -30.81
C GLY A 23 -19.91 -15.30 -31.84
N CYS A 24 -21.08 -14.82 -32.24
CA CYS A 24 -21.29 -13.79 -33.25
C CYS A 24 -20.47 -12.53 -32.97
N ALA A 25 -19.44 -12.30 -33.78
CA ALA A 25 -18.92 -10.96 -34.01
C ALA A 25 -19.51 -10.49 -35.34
N ASP A 26 -20.55 -9.65 -35.30
CA ASP A 26 -21.01 -8.89 -36.46
C ASP A 26 -19.99 -7.77 -36.75
N PRO A 27 -19.31 -7.74 -37.91
CA PRO A 27 -18.40 -6.67 -38.26
C PRO A 27 -19.08 -5.53 -39.04
N ALA A 28 -20.42 -5.45 -39.01
CA ALA A 28 -21.19 -4.48 -39.80
C ALA A 28 -21.59 -3.20 -39.06
N ALA A 29 -20.79 -2.71 -38.11
CA ALA A 29 -21.00 -1.41 -37.47
C ALA A 29 -19.82 -0.46 -37.75
N THR A 30 -19.83 0.12 -38.95
CA THR A 30 -18.99 1.28 -39.32
C THR A 30 -19.31 2.47 -38.39
N PRO A 31 -18.32 3.30 -38.00
CA PRO A 31 -18.50 4.36 -37.03
C PRO A 31 -19.17 5.57 -37.70
N GLY A 32 -20.45 5.77 -37.42
CA GLY A 32 -21.22 6.95 -37.82
C GLY A 32 -21.30 7.96 -36.67
N ALA A 33 -20.80 9.16 -36.91
CA ALA A 33 -20.88 10.31 -36.02
C ALA A 33 -22.32 10.68 -35.63
N GLY A 34 -22.50 11.10 -34.37
CA GLY A 34 -23.66 11.88 -33.93
C GLY A 34 -24.38 11.31 -32.72
N GLY A 35 -24.41 12.07 -31.62
CA GLY A 35 -25.35 11.85 -30.52
C GLY A 35 -24.74 11.92 -29.13
N ARG A 36 -25.05 13.01 -28.44
CA ARG A 36 -24.70 13.30 -27.05
C ARG A 36 -25.41 12.35 -26.07
N ASP A 37 -24.92 12.40 -24.82
CA ASP A 37 -25.60 12.01 -23.59
C ASP A 37 -25.71 10.50 -23.27
N ARG A 38 -24.56 9.90 -22.93
CA ARG A 38 -24.57 8.79 -21.97
C ARG A 38 -24.69 9.37 -20.56
N ALA A 39 -25.92 9.48 -20.07
CA ALA A 39 -26.18 9.68 -18.65
C ALA A 39 -25.48 8.56 -17.87
N GLY A 40 -24.45 8.92 -17.10
CA GLY A 40 -23.72 7.98 -16.25
C GLY A 40 -24.69 7.36 -15.24
N LYS A 41 -24.81 6.03 -15.24
CA LYS A 41 -25.57 5.34 -14.19
C LYS A 41 -24.75 5.40 -12.90
N GLY A 42 -25.09 6.33 -12.02
CA GLY A 42 -24.56 6.37 -10.65
C GLY A 42 -25.17 5.26 -9.82
N PHE A 43 -24.34 4.44 -9.16
CA PHE A 43 -24.78 3.53 -8.11
C PHE A 43 -23.73 3.48 -7.01
N CYS A 44 -24.13 3.84 -5.79
CA CYS A 44 -23.57 3.36 -4.51
C CYS A 44 -24.43 3.92 -3.34
N PRO A 45 -25.22 3.10 -2.62
CA PRO A 45 -25.76 3.48 -1.32
C PRO A 45 -24.68 3.33 -0.22
N PRO A 46 -24.55 4.28 0.74
CA PRO A 46 -23.56 4.19 1.81
C PRO A 46 -24.08 3.44 3.06
N PRO A 47 -23.22 2.67 3.77
CA PRO A 47 -23.54 2.12 5.08
C PRO A 47 -23.40 3.16 6.21
N GLU A 48 -24.20 2.97 7.26
CA GLU A 48 -24.40 3.83 8.42
C GLU A 48 -23.16 3.93 9.33
N ALA A 49 -22.37 4.99 9.20
CA ALA A 49 -21.41 5.47 10.21
C ALA A 49 -21.04 6.93 9.93
N PRO A 50 -20.66 7.74 10.94
CA PRO A 50 -20.24 9.12 10.73
C PRO A 50 -18.80 9.15 10.19
N GLN A 51 -18.65 8.82 8.91
CA GLN A 51 -17.46 9.01 8.10
C GLN A 51 -17.60 10.36 7.39
N ALA A 52 -16.49 11.06 7.11
CA ALA A 52 -16.54 12.28 6.31
C ALA A 52 -17.32 12.01 5.02
N ASP A 53 -18.42 12.73 4.78
CA ASP A 53 -19.35 12.47 3.67
C ASP A 53 -18.56 12.40 2.36
N PRO A 54 -18.38 11.20 1.75
CA PRO A 54 -17.84 11.15 0.42
C PRO A 54 -18.88 11.78 -0.51
N SER A 55 -18.44 12.67 -1.42
CA SER A 55 -19.32 13.31 -2.39
C SER A 55 -20.24 12.25 -3.04
N PRO A 56 -21.55 12.53 -3.16
CA PRO A 56 -22.54 11.54 -3.61
C PRO A 56 -22.40 11.10 -5.08
N CYS A 57 -21.50 11.72 -5.85
CA CYS A 57 -21.17 11.40 -7.24
C CYS A 57 -19.67 11.65 -7.52
N ILE A 58 -19.11 11.06 -8.59
CA ILE A 58 -17.79 11.46 -9.11
C ILE A 58 -17.77 12.99 -9.25
N THR A 59 -16.88 13.62 -8.49
CA THR A 59 -16.65 15.06 -8.54
C THR A 59 -15.90 15.36 -9.83
N PHE A 60 -16.49 16.19 -10.70
CA PHE A 60 -15.82 16.62 -11.93
C PHE A 60 -14.85 17.78 -11.68
N ASP A 61 -14.99 18.47 -10.54
CA ASP A 61 -14.05 19.50 -10.13
C ASP A 61 -12.72 18.89 -9.68
N TRP A 62 -11.64 19.29 -10.35
CA TRP A 62 -10.31 18.78 -10.07
C TRP A 62 -9.85 19.08 -8.64
N ASN A 63 -10.10 20.29 -8.15
CA ASN A 63 -9.65 20.71 -6.82
C ASN A 63 -10.38 19.93 -5.72
N GLN A 64 -11.67 19.67 -5.92
CA GLN A 64 -12.47 18.84 -5.03
C GLN A 64 -11.95 17.40 -5.01
N ARG A 65 -11.64 16.79 -6.16
CA ARG A 65 -11.04 15.44 -6.20
C ARG A 65 -9.69 15.37 -5.49
N VAL A 66 -8.86 16.39 -5.65
CA VAL A 66 -7.57 16.50 -4.97
C VAL A 66 -7.79 16.61 -3.46
N ALA A 67 -8.70 17.47 -3.01
CA ALA A 67 -9.05 17.64 -1.60
C ALA A 67 -9.59 16.33 -0.99
N GLU A 68 -10.51 15.66 -1.67
CA GLU A 68 -11.07 14.36 -1.24
C GLU A 68 -9.98 13.29 -1.16
N ASN A 69 -9.05 13.24 -2.13
CA ASN A 69 -7.93 12.32 -2.11
C ASN A 69 -6.95 12.59 -0.95
N HIS A 70 -6.65 13.87 -0.70
CA HIS A 70 -5.82 14.25 0.45
C HIS A 70 -6.50 13.92 1.77
N ALA A 71 -7.80 14.17 1.91
CA ALA A 71 -8.57 13.84 3.10
C ALA A 71 -8.56 12.32 3.36
N PHE A 72 -8.76 11.51 2.31
CA PHE A 72 -8.73 10.04 2.40
C PHE A 72 -7.37 9.49 2.85
N ARG A 73 -6.29 10.18 2.48
CA ARG A 73 -4.90 9.84 2.84
C ARG A 73 -4.44 10.45 4.16
N SER A 74 -5.22 11.33 4.75
CA SER A 74 -4.86 11.99 6.00
C SER A 74 -5.08 11.04 7.18
N PRO A 75 -4.22 11.06 8.21
CA PRO A 75 -4.44 10.33 9.45
C PRO A 75 -5.78 10.70 10.06
N LEU A 76 -6.57 9.70 10.49
CA LEU A 76 -7.79 9.96 11.24
C LEU A 76 -7.46 10.60 12.61
N PRO A 77 -8.35 11.42 13.18
CA PRO A 77 -8.13 11.97 14.51
C PRO A 77 -8.12 10.86 15.57
N ILE A 78 -7.18 10.99 16.51
CA ILE A 78 -7.08 10.16 17.72
C ILE A 78 -7.15 11.04 18.96
N THR A 79 -7.62 10.46 20.07
CA THR A 79 -7.74 11.17 21.34
C THR A 79 -6.37 11.41 21.96
N GLU A 80 -6.29 12.38 22.87
CA GLU A 80 -5.05 12.64 23.59
C GLU A 80 -4.65 11.47 24.49
N GLU A 81 -5.63 10.75 25.05
CA GLU A 81 -5.36 9.53 25.82
C GLU A 81 -4.73 8.43 24.95
N GLN A 82 -5.23 8.25 23.73
CA GLN A 82 -4.64 7.32 22.76
C GLN A 82 -3.19 7.71 22.41
N ARG A 83 -2.92 9.02 22.24
CA ARG A 83 -1.54 9.51 22.03
C ARG A 83 -0.64 9.18 23.20
N ARG A 84 -1.06 9.52 24.42
CA ARG A 84 -0.28 9.26 25.64
C ARG A 84 0.02 7.78 25.84
N GLN A 85 -0.97 6.91 25.62
CA GLN A 85 -0.80 5.46 25.76
C GLN A 85 0.19 4.87 24.75
N ALA A 86 0.24 5.41 23.53
CA ALA A 86 1.14 4.95 22.48
C ALA A 86 2.51 5.67 22.45
N ALA A 87 2.67 6.78 23.18
CA ALA A 87 3.93 7.54 23.21
C ALA A 87 5.15 6.68 23.58
N PRO A 88 5.11 5.77 24.58
CA PRO A 88 6.25 4.90 24.87
C PRO A 88 6.64 3.98 23.70
N LYS A 89 5.67 3.57 22.87
CA LYS A 89 5.95 2.78 21.66
C LYS A 89 6.62 3.62 20.58
N ALA A 90 6.25 4.90 20.45
CA ALA A 90 6.93 5.84 19.56
C ALA A 90 8.39 6.04 19.99
N GLU A 91 8.64 6.31 21.27
CA GLU A 91 10.00 6.42 21.81
C GLU A 91 10.84 5.15 21.56
N ALA A 92 10.25 3.97 21.79
CA ALA A 92 10.91 2.70 21.54
C ALA A 92 11.25 2.50 20.05
N LEU A 93 10.35 2.89 19.15
CA LEU A 93 10.57 2.80 17.71
C LEU A 93 11.68 3.77 17.26
N ALA A 94 11.63 5.02 17.70
CA ALA A 94 12.66 6.01 17.39
C ALA A 94 14.05 5.54 17.86
N ALA A 95 14.12 4.95 19.06
CA ALA A 95 15.37 4.37 19.58
C ALA A 95 15.86 3.17 18.76
N ALA A 96 14.96 2.31 18.29
CA ALA A 96 15.31 1.18 17.43
C ALA A 96 15.83 1.65 16.07
N LEU A 97 15.16 2.61 15.44
CA LEU A 97 15.58 3.19 14.17
C LEU A 97 16.91 3.92 14.27
N THR A 98 17.14 4.67 15.36
CA THR A 98 18.40 5.37 15.62
C THR A 98 19.58 4.39 15.65
N LYS A 99 19.42 3.23 16.29
CA LYS A 99 20.47 2.19 16.36
C LYS A 99 20.82 1.64 14.97
N LEU A 100 19.82 1.51 14.10
CA LEU A 100 19.97 0.95 12.75
C LEU A 100 20.42 1.98 11.71
N ALA A 101 20.22 3.28 11.99
CA ALA A 101 20.49 4.37 11.06
C ALA A 101 21.94 4.39 10.54
N ALA A 102 22.92 4.09 11.39
CA ALA A 102 24.33 4.14 11.01
C ALA A 102 24.84 2.84 10.38
N SER A 103 24.40 1.68 10.87
CA SER A 103 24.91 0.37 10.46
C SER A 103 24.19 -0.22 9.25
N GLY A 104 23.02 0.32 8.88
CA GLY A 104 22.14 -0.32 7.92
C GLY A 104 21.51 -1.61 8.47
N THR A 105 20.58 -2.17 7.70
CA THR A 105 19.92 -3.44 7.99
C THR A 105 19.20 -4.00 6.77
N SER A 106 18.70 -5.24 6.85
CA SER A 106 17.79 -5.78 5.82
C SER A 106 16.34 -5.35 6.12
N GLN A 107 15.46 -5.42 5.11
CA GLN A 107 14.03 -5.14 5.32
C GLN A 107 13.41 -6.04 6.41
N ASP A 108 13.75 -7.33 6.43
CA ASP A 108 13.21 -8.26 7.41
C ASP A 108 13.71 -7.98 8.83
N ALA A 109 14.99 -7.61 8.96
CA ALA A 109 15.55 -7.20 10.24
C ALA A 109 14.97 -5.87 10.72
N LEU A 110 14.67 -4.94 9.81
CA LEU A 110 13.95 -3.70 10.11
C LEU A 110 12.52 -3.99 10.59
N ARG A 111 11.75 -4.83 9.88
CA ARG A 111 10.41 -5.26 10.33
C ARG A 111 10.47 -5.89 11.71
N ALA A 112 11.41 -6.80 11.93
CA ALA A 112 11.55 -7.48 13.21
C ALA A 112 11.92 -6.51 14.35
N ALA A 113 12.77 -5.52 14.10
CA ALA A 113 13.12 -4.50 15.09
C ALA A 113 11.94 -3.59 15.43
N ALA A 114 11.20 -3.13 14.42
CA ALA A 114 10.01 -2.31 14.59
C ALA A 114 8.89 -3.08 15.32
N ALA A 115 8.64 -4.33 14.92
CA ALA A 115 7.66 -5.21 15.54
C ALA A 115 7.94 -5.38 17.05
N ARG A 116 9.19 -5.61 17.43
CA ARG A 116 9.61 -5.66 18.85
C ARG A 116 9.35 -4.34 19.57
N ALA A 117 9.70 -3.20 18.97
CA ALA A 117 9.48 -1.89 19.58
C ALA A 117 7.99 -1.58 19.80
N LEU A 118 7.13 -2.04 18.91
CA LEU A 118 5.68 -1.77 18.94
C LEU A 118 4.86 -2.85 19.66
N SER A 119 5.50 -3.96 20.06
CA SER A 119 4.84 -5.17 20.57
C SER A 119 3.84 -5.76 19.57
N LEU A 120 4.26 -5.86 18.31
CA LEU A 120 3.50 -6.40 17.18
C LEU A 120 4.24 -7.58 16.54
N THR A 121 3.62 -8.22 15.56
CA THR A 121 4.27 -9.20 14.70
C THR A 121 4.89 -8.52 13.46
N PRO A 122 5.94 -9.10 12.84
CA PRO A 122 6.59 -8.49 11.67
C PRO A 122 5.68 -8.27 10.46
N ASP A 123 4.63 -9.07 10.29
CA ASP A 123 3.63 -8.94 9.23
C ASP A 123 2.67 -7.77 9.44
N GLN A 124 2.59 -7.23 10.66
CA GLN A 124 1.83 -6.02 10.98
C GLN A 124 2.65 -4.73 10.74
N ILE A 125 3.89 -4.85 10.25
CA ILE A 125 4.77 -3.69 10.00
C ILE A 125 4.78 -3.33 8.52
N GLU A 126 4.33 -2.11 8.25
CA GLU A 126 4.44 -1.47 6.95
C GLU A 126 5.84 -0.84 6.81
N LEU A 127 6.49 -1.07 5.67
CA LEU A 127 7.77 -0.45 5.34
C LEU A 127 7.68 0.27 4.00
N ARG A 128 8.34 1.41 3.91
CA ARG A 128 8.60 2.09 2.64
C ARG A 128 9.99 2.72 2.67
N GLY A 129 10.64 2.76 1.52
CA GLY A 129 11.94 3.41 1.41
C GLY A 129 12.79 2.79 0.32
N ALA A 130 13.87 3.48 -0.02
CA ALA A 130 14.75 3.14 -1.12
C ALA A 130 16.12 2.58 -0.67
N ARG A 131 16.59 2.94 0.53
CA ARG A 131 17.94 2.60 1.00
C ARG A 131 17.93 2.08 2.44
N PHE A 132 18.35 0.82 2.60
CA PHE A 132 18.38 0.15 3.91
C PHE A 132 19.80 -0.01 4.47
N ASP A 133 20.84 0.25 3.67
CA ASP A 133 22.23 0.19 4.10
C ASP A 133 23.07 1.32 3.46
N PRO A 134 23.39 2.41 4.20
CA PRO A 134 22.83 2.75 5.51
C PRO A 134 21.34 3.08 5.40
N LEU A 135 20.61 2.97 6.52
CA LEU A 135 19.17 3.22 6.56
C LEU A 135 18.89 4.71 6.33
N ARG A 136 18.27 5.06 5.20
CA ARG A 136 17.99 6.44 4.77
C ARG A 136 16.71 6.49 3.94
N ASP A 137 15.95 7.57 4.11
CA ASP A 137 14.69 7.82 3.40
C ASP A 137 13.73 6.63 3.56
N VAL A 138 13.56 6.19 4.82
CA VAL A 138 12.73 5.04 5.18
C VAL A 138 11.60 5.48 6.11
N LEU A 139 10.41 4.94 5.86
CA LEU A 139 9.23 5.03 6.71
C LEU A 139 8.86 3.64 7.22
N VAL A 140 8.46 3.59 8.48
CA VAL A 140 8.02 2.38 9.18
C VAL A 140 6.70 2.69 9.87
N GLY A 141 5.67 1.89 9.65
CA GLY A 141 4.36 2.08 10.28
C GLY A 141 3.88 0.79 10.93
N GLY A 142 3.25 0.90 12.09
CA GLY A 142 2.58 -0.23 12.73
C GLY A 142 1.66 0.25 13.85
N GLY A 143 0.59 -0.51 14.12
CA GLY A 143 -0.34 -0.14 15.17
C GLY A 143 -1.60 -1.00 15.20
N GLU A 144 -2.44 -0.77 16.21
CA GLU A 144 -3.65 -1.53 16.51
C GLU A 144 -4.87 -0.62 16.52
N GLY A 145 -6.01 -1.13 16.02
CA GLY A 145 -7.24 -0.36 15.92
C GLY A 145 -7.03 0.95 15.15
N ARG A 146 -7.37 2.08 15.77
CA ARG A 146 -7.24 3.42 15.17
C ARG A 146 -5.87 4.07 15.37
N VAL A 147 -5.00 3.52 16.21
CA VAL A 147 -3.74 4.16 16.60
C VAL A 147 -2.58 3.53 15.85
N CYS A 148 -1.78 4.37 15.21
CA CYS A 148 -0.57 4.00 14.50
C CYS A 148 0.63 4.71 15.14
N VAL A 149 1.78 4.05 15.07
CA VAL A 149 3.08 4.64 15.38
C VAL A 149 3.90 4.62 14.08
N ASN A 150 4.26 5.80 13.62
CA ASN A 150 5.02 6.00 12.39
C ASN A 150 6.42 6.45 12.73
N GLY A 151 7.41 5.65 12.35
CA GLY A 151 8.81 5.99 12.40
C GLY A 151 9.34 6.44 11.05
N SER A 152 10.34 7.32 11.06
CA SER A 152 11.04 7.76 9.87
C SER A 152 12.55 7.81 10.11
N VAL A 153 13.32 7.59 9.06
CA VAL A 153 14.75 7.90 9.00
C VAL A 153 14.99 8.78 7.78
N ASP A 154 15.42 10.01 8.00
CA ASP A 154 15.63 10.98 6.92
C ASP A 154 16.92 10.69 6.11
N GLY A 155 17.15 11.46 5.06
CA GLY A 155 18.35 11.35 4.21
C GLY A 155 19.67 11.64 4.93
N THR A 156 19.65 12.27 6.11
CA THR A 156 20.84 12.49 6.95
C THR A 156 21.07 11.34 7.93
N GLY A 157 20.05 10.54 8.20
CA GLY A 157 20.07 9.45 9.17
C GLY A 157 19.46 9.78 10.50
N LYS A 158 18.82 10.94 10.63
CA LYS A 158 18.06 11.26 11.83
C LYS A 158 16.81 10.40 11.84
N ALA A 159 16.62 9.68 12.94
CA ALA A 159 15.44 8.87 13.16
C ALA A 159 14.47 9.57 14.12
N ASP A 160 13.18 9.47 13.83
CA ASP A 160 12.10 9.99 14.68
C ASP A 160 10.89 9.06 14.62
N ALA A 161 9.96 9.19 15.56
CA ALA A 161 8.68 8.49 15.52
C ALA A 161 7.55 9.29 16.17
N GLU A 162 6.36 9.17 15.61
CA GLU A 162 5.17 9.89 16.04
C GLU A 162 3.96 8.96 16.18
N VAL A 163 3.02 9.36 17.04
CA VAL A 163 1.72 8.69 17.18
C VAL A 163 0.68 9.42 16.33
N VAL A 164 0.11 8.71 15.38
CA VAL A 164 -0.91 9.21 14.45
C VAL A 164 -2.11 8.27 14.41
N GLY A 165 -3.21 8.73 13.82
CA GLY A 165 -4.30 7.83 13.51
C GLY A 165 -4.04 7.02 12.25
N ARG A 166 -4.70 5.87 12.15
CA ARG A 166 -4.80 5.11 10.91
C ARG A 166 -5.48 5.96 9.83
N THR A 167 -5.06 5.84 8.58
CA THR A 167 -5.73 6.49 7.44
C THR A 167 -7.05 5.80 7.09
N ALA A 168 -7.88 6.43 6.25
CA ALA A 168 -9.20 5.89 5.90
C ALA A 168 -9.12 4.58 5.08
N ASP A 169 -8.00 4.32 4.40
CA ASP A 169 -7.70 3.05 3.71
C ASP A 169 -7.22 1.95 4.66
N GLY A 170 -7.13 2.23 5.96
CA GLY A 170 -6.73 1.27 6.97
C GLY A 170 -5.21 1.07 7.08
N THR A 171 -4.38 1.94 6.48
CA THR A 171 -2.91 1.85 6.59
C THR A 171 -2.36 2.76 7.69
N CYS A 172 -1.14 2.48 8.17
CA CYS A 172 -0.42 3.39 9.06
C CYS A 172 0.46 4.38 8.29
N LEU A 173 1.01 3.97 7.14
CA LEU A 173 1.77 4.87 6.28
C LEU A 173 0.87 5.50 5.20
N PRO A 174 0.93 6.82 4.98
CA PRO A 174 0.06 7.51 4.01
C PRO A 174 0.26 6.95 2.60
N GLY A 175 -0.79 6.57 1.85
CA GLY A 175 -0.68 5.93 0.52
C GLY A 175 0.26 6.63 -0.49
N LEU A 176 0.90 5.86 -1.39
CA LEU A 176 1.77 6.41 -2.45
C LEU A 176 0.93 7.29 -3.39
N GLY A 177 1.26 8.58 -3.47
CA GLY A 177 0.67 9.51 -4.44
C GLY A 177 0.89 9.05 -5.87
N GLY A 178 -0.16 9.08 -6.69
CA GLY A 178 -0.01 9.02 -8.16
C GLY A 178 0.05 10.46 -8.66
N HIS A 179 1.11 10.81 -9.38
CA HIS A 179 1.22 12.06 -10.14
C HIS A 179 0.88 11.78 -11.60
#